data_AF-A0A4U0MKV2-F1
#
_entry.id   AF-A0A4U0MKV2-F1
#
_cell.length_a   1.000
_cell.length_b   1.000
_cell.length_c   1.000
_cell.angle_alpha   90.00
_cell.angle_beta   90.00
_cell.angle_gamma   90.00
#
_symmetry.space_group_name_H-M   'P 1'
#
loop_
_entity.id
_entity.type
_entity.pdbx_description
1 polymer ?
#
loop_
_entity_poly.entity_id
_entity_poly.type
_entity_poly.pdbx_seq_one_letter_code
_entity_poly.pdbx_strand_id
1 'polypeptide(L)'
;MTRHRCNGPDCYKLLPEASLHGGRPRLYCSERCRSRHRRRSRGYDHLLKQREERTSSAAEERHRLRTAAYEVAREARRLAAVLDDEADRPRYEQPAWSDRWFGRPGPEAPYTRATLELVETVHQALAAAVAADRAAGRGWTEIGEALGVSADTAARRYRPADRH
;
A
#
# COMPACT_ATOMS: atom_id res chain seq x y z
N MET A 1 -17.21 30.11 42.05
CA MET A 1 -17.45 31.13 41.01
C MET A 1 -16.45 30.91 39.90
N THR A 2 -16.88 30.31 38.79
CA THR A 2 -15.97 29.78 37.77
C THR A 2 -16.13 30.63 36.51
N ARG A 3 -15.34 31.71 36.43
CA ARG A 3 -15.24 32.52 35.21
C ARG A 3 -14.56 31.68 34.12
N HIS A 4 -15.18 31.57 32.95
CA HIS A 4 -14.57 30.90 31.80
C HIS A 4 -13.84 31.89 30.89
N ARG A 5 -12.87 31.39 30.14
CA ARG A 5 -12.08 32.19 29.18
C ARG A 5 -12.82 32.33 27.86
N CYS A 6 -12.54 33.41 27.15
CA CYS A 6 -12.94 33.60 25.77
C CYS A 6 -12.34 32.50 24.87
N ASN A 7 -13.16 31.95 23.97
CA ASN A 7 -12.70 30.96 22.97
C ASN A 7 -12.00 31.61 21.76
N GLY A 8 -11.75 32.92 21.80
CA GLY A 8 -10.96 33.58 20.75
C GLY A 8 -9.53 33.04 20.77
N PRO A 9 -8.94 32.69 19.62
CA PRO A 9 -7.53 32.30 19.56
C PRO A 9 -6.68 33.43 20.15
N ASP A 10 -5.80 33.06 21.08
CA ASP A 10 -4.88 33.95 21.81
C ASP A 10 -5.59 35.03 22.67
N CYS A 11 -6.88 34.83 22.97
CA CYS A 11 -7.64 35.72 23.84
C CYS A 11 -7.82 35.12 25.23
N TYR A 12 -7.18 35.71 26.23
CA TYR A 12 -7.23 35.24 27.63
C TYR A 12 -8.29 35.94 28.48
N LYS A 13 -9.17 36.74 27.86
CA LYS A 13 -10.16 37.54 28.58
C LYS A 13 -11.17 36.63 29.27
N LEU A 14 -11.37 36.84 30.57
CA LEU A 14 -12.42 36.17 31.35
C LEU A 14 -13.78 36.78 31.00
N LEU A 15 -14.77 35.92 30.81
CA LEU A 15 -16.13 36.31 30.48
C LEU A 15 -17.02 36.30 31.73
N PRO A 16 -18.03 37.18 31.79
CA PRO A 16 -19.00 37.17 32.87
C PRO A 16 -19.79 35.87 32.86
N GLU A 17 -20.23 35.46 34.05
CA GLU A 17 -21.11 34.30 34.22
C GLU A 17 -22.44 34.53 33.48
N ALA A 18 -23.10 33.42 33.10
CA ALA A 18 -24.47 33.50 32.61
C ALA A 18 -25.35 34.16 33.69
N SER A 19 -26.28 35.04 33.30
CA SER A 19 -27.14 35.71 34.28
C SER A 19 -28.01 34.68 35.02
N LEU A 20 -28.31 34.97 36.30
CA LEU A 20 -29.23 34.17 37.13
C LEU A 20 -30.62 34.02 36.50
N HIS A 21 -30.99 34.92 35.58
CA HIS A 21 -32.26 34.93 34.87
C HIS A 21 -32.29 34.05 33.61
N GLY A 22 -31.27 33.22 33.39
CA GLY A 22 -31.22 32.26 32.29
C GLY A 22 -30.77 32.90 30.98
N GLY A 23 -29.57 32.51 30.54
CA GLY A 23 -29.03 32.88 29.25
C GLY A 23 -27.83 32.00 28.91
N ARG A 24 -27.60 31.71 27.62
CA ARG A 24 -26.42 30.95 27.21
C ARG A 24 -25.14 31.76 27.55
N PRO A 25 -24.14 31.17 28.22
CA PRO A 25 -22.90 31.87 28.50
C PRO A 25 -22.27 32.38 27.20
N ARG A 26 -21.80 33.63 27.20
CA ARG A 26 -21.05 34.15 26.06
C ARG A 26 -19.76 33.35 25.91
N LEU A 27 -19.46 32.90 24.69
CA LEU A 27 -18.23 32.16 24.38
C LEU A 27 -17.09 33.08 23.89
N TYR A 28 -17.43 34.29 23.46
CA TYR A 28 -16.48 35.24 22.88
C TYR A 28 -16.66 36.63 23.49
N CYS A 29 -15.55 37.33 23.71
CA CYS A 29 -15.57 38.70 24.25
C CYS A 29 -15.91 39.77 23.19
N SER A 30 -15.81 39.42 21.91
CA SER A 30 -16.05 40.32 20.78
C SER A 30 -16.34 39.54 19.49
N GLU A 31 -16.99 40.19 18.53
CA GLU A 31 -17.20 39.61 17.20
C GLU A 31 -15.87 39.39 16.45
N ARG A 32 -14.83 40.17 16.78
CA ARG A 32 -13.47 39.96 16.28
C ARG A 32 -12.89 38.63 16.76
N CYS A 33 -13.06 38.28 18.04
CA CYS A 33 -12.63 36.98 18.59
C CYS A 33 -13.41 35.82 17.96
N ARG A 34 -14.73 35.98 17.81
CA ARG A 34 -15.59 34.99 17.13
C ARG A 34 -15.17 34.78 15.68
N SER A 35 -14.90 35.86 14.95
CA SER A 35 -14.46 35.83 13.56
C SER A 35 -13.09 35.17 13.40
N ARG A 36 -12.13 35.48 14.27
CA ARG A 36 -10.81 34.82 14.26
C ARG A 36 -10.91 33.33 14.56
N HIS A 37 -11.71 32.93 15.54
CA HIS A 37 -11.96 31.53 15.83
C HIS A 37 -12.53 30.81 14.60
N ARG A 38 -13.58 31.38 13.96
CA ARG A 38 -14.16 30.81 12.74
C ARG A 38 -13.15 30.64 11.60
N ARG A 39 -12.27 31.62 11.36
CA ARG A 39 -11.22 31.50 10.35
C ARG A 39 -10.22 30.39 10.69
N ARG A 40 -9.82 30.28 11.96
CA ARG A 40 -8.90 29.23 12.43
C ARG A 40 -9.53 27.85 12.31
N SER A 41 -10.79 27.67 12.72
CA SER A 41 -11.53 26.41 12.58
C SER A 41 -11.64 26.00 11.11
N ARG A 42 -12.02 26.91 10.21
CA ARG A 42 -12.07 26.62 8.77
C ARG A 42 -10.72 26.22 8.20
N GLY A 43 -9.64 26.86 8.65
CA GLY A 43 -8.28 26.47 8.26
C GLY A 43 -7.91 25.07 8.74
N TYR A 44 -8.29 24.72 9.97
CA TYR A 44 -8.07 23.39 10.53
C TYR A 44 -8.88 22.31 9.79
N ASP A 45 -10.16 22.57 9.52
CA ASP A 45 -11.03 21.66 8.76
C ASP A 45 -10.48 21.42 7.34
N HIS A 46 -9.97 22.46 6.69
CA HIS A 46 -9.36 22.35 5.37
C HIS A 46 -8.07 21.52 5.40
N LEU A 47 -7.22 21.71 6.41
CA LEU A 47 -6.00 20.90 6.59
C LEU A 47 -6.33 19.43 6.87
N LEU A 48 -7.36 19.16 7.68
CA LEU A 48 -7.85 17.80 7.94
C LEU A 48 -8.33 17.13 6.66
N LYS A 49 -9.20 17.79 5.88
CA LYS A 49 -9.68 17.29 4.59
C LYS A 49 -8.53 17.00 3.62
N GLN A 50 -7.60 17.94 3.47
CA GLN A 50 -6.42 17.72 2.63
C GLN A 50 -5.54 16.56 3.09
N ARG A 51 -5.50 16.27 4.41
CA ARG A 51 -4.74 15.15 4.95
C ARG A 51 -5.46 13.83 4.68
N GLU A 52 -6.77 13.78 4.90
CA GLU A 52 -7.62 12.62 4.60
C GLU A 52 -7.59 12.27 3.12
N GLU A 53 -7.74 13.25 2.23
CA GLU A 53 -7.63 13.09 0.78
C GLU A 53 -6.27 12.53 0.38
N ARG A 54 -5.16 13.05 0.95
CA ARG A 54 -3.81 12.53 0.71
C ARG A 54 -3.64 11.09 1.19
N THR A 55 -4.22 10.72 2.33
CA THR A 55 -4.16 9.34 2.82
C THR A 55 -5.04 8.40 2.00
N SER A 56 -6.19 8.87 1.51
CA SER A 56 -7.09 8.11 0.65
C SER A 56 -6.46 7.88 -0.72
N SER A 57 -5.91 8.92 -1.35
CA SER A 57 -5.24 8.79 -2.64
C SER A 57 -4.01 7.89 -2.56
N ALA A 58 -3.23 7.97 -1.48
CA ALA A 58 -2.13 7.04 -1.24
C ALA A 58 -2.60 5.60 -0.97
N ALA A 59 -3.80 5.39 -0.41
CA ALA A 59 -4.38 4.06 -0.25
C ALA A 59 -4.87 3.49 -1.59
N GLU A 60 -5.53 4.31 -2.41
CA GLU A 60 -5.96 3.94 -3.76
C GLU A 60 -4.77 3.58 -4.65
N GLU A 61 -3.70 4.39 -4.62
CA GLU A 61 -2.50 4.13 -5.42
C GLU A 61 -1.81 2.83 -4.99
N ARG A 62 -1.70 2.58 -3.68
CA ARG A 62 -1.19 1.29 -3.17
C ARG A 62 -2.06 0.11 -3.59
N HIS A 63 -3.38 0.27 -3.61
CA HIS A 63 -4.29 -0.78 -4.09
C HIS A 63 -4.07 -1.04 -5.58
N ARG A 64 -3.98 0.01 -6.42
CA ARG A 64 -3.69 -0.12 -7.86
C ARG A 64 -2.38 -0.85 -8.12
N LEU A 65 -1.31 -0.46 -7.45
CA LEU A 65 0.00 -1.09 -7.60
C LEU A 65 -0.03 -2.57 -7.20
N ARG A 66 -0.74 -2.92 -6.12
CA ARG A 66 -0.93 -4.33 -5.74
C ARG A 66 -1.71 -5.12 -6.79
N THR A 67 -2.82 -4.57 -7.29
CA THR A 67 -3.62 -5.24 -8.33
C THR A 67 -2.78 -5.50 -9.58
N ALA A 68 -2.01 -4.51 -10.04
CA ALA A 68 -1.10 -4.67 -11.16
C ALA A 68 -0.04 -5.75 -10.90
N ALA A 69 0.56 -5.77 -9.71
CA ALA A 69 1.54 -6.80 -9.33
C ALA A 69 0.92 -8.22 -9.34
N TYR A 70 -0.33 -8.37 -8.90
CA TYR A 70 -1.04 -9.65 -8.95
C TYR A 70 -1.35 -10.11 -10.36
N GLU A 71 -1.72 -9.20 -11.25
CA GLU A 71 -1.94 -9.51 -12.66
C GLU A 71 -0.65 -10.01 -13.31
N VAL A 72 0.47 -9.30 -13.08
CA VAL A 72 1.79 -9.73 -13.56
C VAL A 72 2.16 -11.12 -13.02
N ALA A 73 1.98 -11.35 -11.71
CA ALA A 73 2.26 -12.65 -11.11
C ALA A 73 1.36 -13.77 -11.65
N ARG A 74 0.10 -13.47 -12.01
CA ARG A 74 -0.81 -14.43 -12.63
C ARG A 74 -0.36 -14.80 -14.03
N GLU A 75 -0.03 -13.81 -14.86
CA GLU A 75 0.42 -14.08 -16.23
C GLU A 75 1.79 -14.78 -16.25
N ALA A 76 2.69 -14.44 -15.34
CA ALA A 76 3.96 -15.17 -15.17
C ALA A 76 3.74 -16.65 -14.84
N ARG A 77 2.79 -16.98 -13.94
CA ARG A 77 2.44 -18.38 -13.62
C ARG A 77 1.80 -19.12 -14.79
N ARG A 78 0.95 -18.44 -15.57
CA ARG A 78 0.39 -19.04 -16.81
C ARG A 78 1.48 -19.34 -17.82
N LEU A 79 2.40 -18.39 -18.04
CA LEU A 79 3.52 -18.59 -18.94
C LEU A 79 4.40 -19.75 -18.48
N ALA A 80 4.73 -19.81 -17.19
CA ALA A 80 5.49 -20.93 -16.62
C ALA A 80 4.80 -22.28 -16.88
N ALA A 81 3.49 -22.38 -16.65
CA ALA A 81 2.74 -23.62 -16.91
C ALA A 81 2.72 -24.01 -18.40
N VAL A 82 2.63 -23.03 -19.32
CA VAL A 82 2.72 -23.30 -20.77
C VAL A 82 4.11 -23.81 -21.15
N LEU A 83 5.16 -23.24 -20.56
CA LEU A 83 6.54 -23.67 -20.81
C LEU A 83 6.82 -25.05 -20.21
N ASP A 84 6.27 -25.36 -19.04
CA ASP A 84 6.36 -26.69 -18.44
C ASP A 84 5.62 -27.74 -19.31
N ASP A 85 4.41 -27.42 -19.80
CA ASP A 85 3.68 -28.28 -20.75
C ASP A 85 4.45 -28.50 -22.06
N GLU A 86 5.12 -27.46 -22.58
CA GLU A 86 5.97 -27.58 -23.77
C GLU A 86 7.21 -28.45 -23.52
N ALA A 87 7.80 -28.37 -22.32
CA ALA A 87 8.93 -29.19 -21.92
C ALA A 87 8.57 -30.67 -21.77
N ASP A 88 7.33 -30.98 -21.34
CA ASP A 88 6.82 -32.33 -21.21
C ASP A 88 6.41 -32.96 -22.57
N ARG A 89 6.30 -32.16 -23.64
CA ARG A 89 5.93 -32.68 -24.97
C ARG A 89 7.01 -33.54 -25.60
N PRO A 90 6.64 -34.70 -26.16
CA PRO A 90 7.54 -35.50 -26.97
C PRO A 90 8.11 -34.68 -28.13
N ARG A 91 9.39 -34.88 -28.42
CA ARG A 91 10.16 -34.07 -29.36
C ARG A 91 9.59 -33.97 -30.78
N TYR A 92 8.80 -34.96 -31.20
CA TYR A 92 8.15 -34.98 -32.52
C TYR A 92 6.87 -34.13 -32.59
N GLU A 93 6.35 -33.65 -31.45
CA GLU A 93 5.19 -32.74 -31.34
C GLU A 93 5.62 -31.28 -31.20
N GLN A 94 6.93 -31.01 -31.10
CA GLN A 94 7.46 -29.65 -31.03
C GLN A 94 7.52 -29.01 -32.42
N PRO A 95 7.12 -27.74 -32.57
CA PRO A 95 7.08 -27.05 -33.86
C PRO A 95 8.48 -26.86 -34.46
N ALA A 96 8.59 -27.02 -35.78
CA ALA A 96 9.85 -27.05 -36.55
C ALA A 96 10.82 -25.85 -36.39
N TRP A 97 10.41 -24.76 -35.73
CA TRP A 97 11.31 -23.66 -35.37
C TRP A 97 12.21 -24.01 -34.17
N SER A 98 11.86 -25.01 -33.35
CA SER A 98 12.69 -25.51 -32.24
C SER A 98 13.98 -26.17 -32.73
N ASP A 99 13.93 -26.88 -33.85
CA ASP A 99 15.10 -27.51 -34.47
C ASP A 99 16.16 -26.50 -34.97
N ARG A 100 15.76 -25.25 -35.25
CA ARG A 100 16.65 -24.22 -35.79
C ARG A 100 17.62 -23.65 -34.75
N TRP A 101 17.36 -23.83 -33.46
CA TRP A 101 18.19 -23.30 -32.37
C TRP A 101 18.89 -24.39 -31.53
N PHE A 102 18.45 -25.66 -31.63
CA PHE A 102 19.01 -26.77 -30.85
C PHE A 102 19.80 -27.75 -31.73
N GLY A 103 20.99 -27.32 -32.17
CA GLY A 103 22.00 -28.24 -32.70
C GLY A 103 22.50 -29.17 -31.59
N ARG A 104 22.02 -30.43 -31.60
CA ARG A 104 22.23 -31.51 -30.60
C ARG A 104 21.80 -31.16 -29.16
N PRO A 105 20.92 -31.96 -28.52
CA PRO A 105 20.57 -31.73 -27.12
C PRO A 105 21.75 -32.11 -26.22
N GLY A 106 22.33 -31.13 -25.55
CA GLY A 106 22.84 -31.39 -24.20
C GLY A 106 21.66 -31.45 -23.23
N PRO A 107 21.82 -32.02 -22.02
CA PRO A 107 20.77 -32.13 -20.99
C PRO A 107 20.26 -30.79 -20.41
N GLU A 108 20.53 -29.66 -21.07
CA GLU A 108 20.44 -28.30 -20.51
C GLU A 108 19.60 -27.32 -21.36
N ALA A 109 18.50 -27.77 -21.96
CA ALA A 109 17.58 -26.84 -22.62
C ALA A 109 16.24 -26.69 -21.88
N PRO A 110 16.23 -26.06 -20.69
CA PRO A 110 15.03 -25.34 -20.27
C PRO A 110 15.37 -23.91 -19.84
N TYR A 111 14.59 -22.94 -20.33
CA TYR A 111 14.70 -21.49 -20.13
C TYR A 111 15.73 -20.76 -21.01
N THR A 112 15.23 -19.92 -21.92
CA THR A 112 16.08 -18.90 -22.55
C THR A 112 16.53 -17.90 -21.48
N ARG A 113 17.73 -17.33 -21.62
CA ARG A 113 18.29 -16.31 -20.70
C ARG A 113 17.31 -15.16 -20.42
N ALA A 114 16.54 -14.75 -21.43
CA ALA A 114 15.51 -13.71 -21.31
C ALA A 114 14.37 -14.11 -20.35
N THR A 115 13.98 -15.39 -20.34
CA THR A 115 12.96 -15.92 -19.41
C THR A 115 13.46 -15.89 -17.97
N LEU A 116 14.72 -16.26 -17.74
CA LEU A 116 15.34 -16.22 -16.41
C LEU A 116 15.43 -14.79 -15.86
N GLU A 117 15.83 -13.83 -16.71
CA GLU A 117 15.87 -12.41 -16.35
C GLU A 117 14.48 -11.86 -15.98
N LEU A 118 13.43 -12.32 -16.68
CA LEU A 118 12.05 -11.92 -16.41
C LEU A 118 11.53 -12.52 -15.10
N VAL A 119 11.85 -13.78 -14.83
CA VAL A 119 11.52 -14.46 -13.56
C VAL A 119 12.22 -13.77 -12.38
N GLU A 120 13.49 -13.44 -12.51
CA GLU A 120 14.25 -12.71 -11.49
C GLU A 120 13.63 -11.33 -11.22
N THR A 121 13.25 -10.60 -12.28
CA THR A 121 12.59 -9.29 -12.15
C THR A 121 11.25 -9.39 -11.40
N VAL A 122 10.46 -10.43 -11.68
CA VAL A 122 9.21 -10.71 -10.97
C VAL A 122 9.47 -11.04 -9.49
N HIS A 123 10.49 -11.84 -9.19
CA HIS A 123 10.86 -12.14 -7.80
C HIS A 123 11.28 -10.89 -7.02
N GLN A 124 12.06 -10.00 -7.63
CA GLN A 124 12.47 -8.74 -7.02
C GLN A 124 11.28 -7.81 -6.77
N ALA A 125 10.36 -7.70 -7.73
CA ALA A 125 9.14 -6.90 -7.58
C ALA A 125 8.25 -7.45 -6.45
N LEU A 126 8.10 -8.77 -6.36
CA LEU A 126 7.33 -9.42 -5.29
C LEU A 126 7.98 -9.17 -3.92
N ALA A 127 9.30 -9.29 -3.81
CA ALA A 127 10.02 -9.01 -2.57
C ALA A 127 9.85 -7.55 -2.12
N ALA A 128 9.92 -6.59 -3.05
CA ALA A 128 9.68 -5.17 -2.77
C ALA A 128 8.25 -4.92 -2.28
N ALA A 129 7.26 -5.56 -2.90
CA ALA A 129 5.86 -5.48 -2.47
C ALA A 129 5.65 -6.06 -1.06
N VAL A 130 6.24 -7.22 -0.76
CA VAL A 130 6.18 -7.80 0.60
C VAL A 130 6.87 -6.89 1.62
N ALA A 131 8.01 -6.29 1.28
CA ALA A 131 8.69 -5.34 2.17
C ALA A 131 7.83 -4.10 2.48
N ALA A 132 7.14 -3.56 1.47
CA ALA A 132 6.22 -2.44 1.65
C ALA A 132 5.02 -2.82 2.54
N ASP A 133 4.49 -4.04 2.37
CA ASP A 133 3.39 -4.57 3.17
C ASP A 133 3.79 -4.77 4.64
N ARG A 134 5.02 -5.24 4.88
CA ARG A 134 5.61 -5.34 6.21
C ARG A 134 5.86 -3.97 6.85
N ALA A 135 6.35 -2.99 6.09
CA ALA A 135 6.52 -1.62 6.57
C ALA A 135 5.17 -0.94 6.91
N ALA A 136 4.09 -1.34 6.23
CA ALA A 136 2.73 -0.91 6.54
C ALA A 136 2.09 -1.65 7.73
N GLY A 137 2.82 -2.58 8.37
CA GLY A 137 2.38 -3.29 9.58
C GLY A 137 1.53 -4.54 9.31
N ARG A 138 1.44 -5.03 8.07
CA ARG A 138 0.66 -6.24 7.77
C ARG A 138 1.29 -7.49 8.34
N GLY A 139 0.45 -8.37 8.89
CA GLY A 139 0.86 -9.67 9.40
C GLY A 139 1.24 -10.65 8.28
N TRP A 140 2.06 -11.66 8.60
CA TRP A 140 2.45 -12.70 7.66
C TRP A 140 1.28 -13.55 7.18
N THR A 141 0.20 -13.65 7.96
CA THR A 141 -1.03 -14.35 7.55
C THR A 141 -1.70 -13.67 6.37
N GLU A 142 -1.90 -12.34 6.43
CA GLU A 142 -2.48 -11.58 5.32
C GLU A 142 -1.61 -11.62 4.07
N ILE A 143 -0.29 -11.54 4.25
CA ILE A 143 0.67 -11.61 3.14
C ILE A 143 0.66 -13.01 2.51
N GLY A 144 0.63 -14.08 3.32
CA GLY A 144 0.57 -15.45 2.85
C GLY A 144 -0.72 -15.73 2.07
N GLU A 145 -1.87 -15.32 2.59
CA GLU A 145 -3.17 -15.45 1.92
C GLU A 145 -3.13 -14.77 0.54
N ALA A 146 -2.62 -13.55 0.46
CA ALA A 146 -2.57 -12.80 -0.78
C ALA A 146 -1.59 -13.41 -1.81
N LEU A 147 -0.53 -14.07 -1.34
CA LEU A 147 0.42 -14.81 -2.18
C LEU A 147 -0.03 -16.24 -2.52
N GLY A 148 -1.12 -16.73 -1.91
CA GLY A 148 -1.59 -18.11 -2.05
C GLY A 148 -0.69 -19.15 -1.38
N VAL A 149 0.00 -18.78 -0.30
CA VAL A 149 0.92 -19.65 0.45
C VAL A 149 0.66 -19.55 1.96
N SER A 150 1.15 -20.51 2.75
CA SER A 150 1.04 -20.40 4.20
C SER A 150 1.84 -19.21 4.73
N ALA A 151 1.38 -18.63 5.85
CA ALA A 151 2.06 -17.51 6.51
C ALA A 151 3.54 -17.80 6.81
N ASP A 152 3.81 -19.02 7.24
CA ASP A 152 5.14 -19.55 7.54
C ASP A 152 6.02 -19.65 6.27
N THR A 153 5.44 -20.03 5.13
CA THR A 153 6.13 -20.04 3.83
C THR A 153 6.44 -18.62 3.34
N ALA A 154 5.50 -17.68 3.49
CA ALA A 154 5.73 -16.28 3.16
C ALA A 154 6.83 -15.66 4.04
N ALA A 155 6.80 -15.94 5.35
CA ALA A 155 7.84 -15.48 6.27
C ALA A 155 9.21 -16.05 5.92
N ARG A 156 9.33 -17.37 5.67
CA ARG A 156 10.63 -17.96 5.29
C ARG A 156 11.21 -17.37 4.00
N ARG A 157 10.37 -17.07 3.01
CA ARG A 157 10.82 -16.60 1.69
C ARG A 157 11.19 -15.12 1.65
N TYR A 158 10.48 -14.28 2.41
CA TYR A 158 10.56 -12.82 2.26
C TYR A 158 10.96 -12.07 3.53
N ARG A 159 11.14 -12.78 4.65
CA ARG A 159 11.76 -12.17 5.82
C ARG A 159 13.22 -11.89 5.46
N PRO A 160 13.69 -10.63 5.57
CA PRO A 160 15.10 -10.36 5.42
C PRO A 160 15.83 -11.21 6.46
N ALA A 161 16.78 -12.03 6.03
CA ALA A 161 17.72 -12.62 6.95
C ALA A 161 18.38 -11.46 7.69
N ASP A 162 18.20 -11.37 9.01
CA ASP A 162 18.92 -10.43 9.85
C ASP A 162 20.42 -10.64 9.55
N ARG A 163 21.00 -9.71 8.78
CA ARG A 163 22.45 -9.60 8.65
C ARG A 163 22.94 -9.06 9.98
N HIS A 164 23.31 -9.97 10.87
CA HIS A 164 24.25 -9.70 11.95
C HIS A 164 25.64 -9.43 11.39
#